data_AF-A0A3C0G7B6-F1
#
_entry.id   AF-A0A3C0G7B6-F1
#
_cell.length_a   1.000
_cell.length_b   1.000
_cell.length_c   1.000
_cell.angle_alpha   90.00
_cell.angle_beta   90.00
_cell.angle_gamma   90.00
#
_symmetry.space_group_name_H-M   'P 1'
#
loop_
_entity.id
_entity.type
_entity.pdbx_description
1 polymer ?
#
loop_
_entity_poly.entity_id
_entity_poly.type
_entity_poly.pdbx_seq_one_letter_code
_entity_poly.pdbx_strand_id
1 'polypeptide(L)' 'MTEDGKFKVLVLSDHALSTSGVGTQTRHLIEGLLKKGHWSFRQFGAALKHEDYRTVVVNDDFIIKPIDGFGNPDSIRV' A
#
# COMPACT_ATOMS: atom_id res chain seq x y z
N MET A 1 -8.68 -12.88 4.22
CA MET A 1 -9.75 -11.94 4.62
C MET A 1 -9.35 -11.31 5.94
N THR A 2 -9.74 -10.07 6.21
CA THR A 2 -9.62 -9.45 7.54
C THR A 2 -10.66 -10.04 8.50
N GLU A 3 -10.55 -9.76 9.80
CA GLU A 3 -11.49 -10.24 10.82
C GLU A 3 -12.92 -9.72 10.60
N ASP A 4 -13.06 -8.50 10.08
CA ASP A 4 -14.33 -7.88 9.66
C ASP A 4 -14.80 -8.34 8.27
N GLY A 5 -14.14 -9.32 7.65
CA GLY A 5 -14.60 -9.95 6.40
C GLY A 5 -14.26 -9.19 5.11
N LYS A 6 -13.36 -8.20 5.14
CA LYS A 6 -12.87 -7.52 3.93
C LYS A 6 -11.78 -8.33 3.22
N PHE A 7 -11.64 -8.11 1.92
CA PHE A 7 -10.52 -8.60 1.13
C PHE A 7 -9.24 -7.86 1.52
N LYS A 8 -8.28 -8.59 2.09
CA LYS A 8 -6.97 -8.06 2.45
C LYS A 8 -6.02 -8.21 1.27
N VAL A 9 -5.52 -7.11 0.73
CA VAL A 9 -4.68 -7.09 -0.48
C VAL A 9 -3.32 -6.46 -0.17
N LEU A 10 -2.25 -7.15 -0.53
CA LEU A 10 -0.89 -6.62 -0.52
C LEU A 10 -0.58 -6.02 -1.91
N VAL A 11 -0.11 -4.78 -1.93
CA VAL A 11 0.25 -4.05 -3.15
C VAL A 11 1.75 -3.78 -3.17
N LEU A 12 2.40 -4.20 -4.26
CA LEU A 12 3.82 -3.97 -4.52
C LEU A 12 3.95 -3.02 -5.71
N SER A 13 4.17 -1.74 -5.45
CA SER A 13 4.29 -0.71 -6.49
C SER A 13 4.95 0.55 -5.92
N ASP A 14 5.22 1.54 -6.77
CA ASP A 14 5.59 2.88 -6.32
C ASP A 14 4.65 3.38 -5.22
N HIS A 15 5.22 4.09 -4.24
CA HIS A 15 4.47 4.70 -3.15
C HIS A 15 3.23 5.46 -3.66
N ALA A 16 2.03 5.10 -3.21
CA ALA A 16 0.78 5.61 -3.81
C ALA A 16 0.58 7.12 -3.63
N LEU A 17 1.24 7.72 -2.62
CA LEU A 17 1.23 9.18 -2.43
C LEU A 17 2.31 9.92 -3.23
N SER A 18 3.13 9.20 -4.01
CA SER A 18 4.10 9.83 -4.91
C SER A 18 3.42 10.37 -6.17
N THR A 19 4.08 11.31 -6.84
CA THR A 19 3.63 11.88 -8.12
C THR A 19 4.06 11.06 -9.34
N SER A 20 4.56 9.82 -9.13
CA SER A 20 4.88 8.94 -10.25
C SER A 20 3.60 8.47 -10.96
N GLY A 21 3.71 8.11 -12.24
CA GLY A 21 2.57 7.57 -13.00
C GLY A 21 2.01 6.29 -12.35
N VAL A 22 2.89 5.42 -11.86
CA VAL A 22 2.50 4.16 -11.19
C VAL A 22 1.86 4.43 -9.83
N GLY A 23 2.42 5.35 -9.04
CA GLY A 23 1.87 5.75 -7.74
C GLY A 23 0.48 6.35 -7.89
N THR A 24 0.31 7.24 -8.87
CA THR A 24 -0.97 7.89 -9.18
C THR A 24 -2.05 6.88 -9.59
N GLN A 25 -1.74 5.98 -10.52
CA GLN A 25 -2.69 4.94 -10.96
C GLN A 25 -3.04 3.98 -9.83
N THR A 26 -2.04 3.55 -9.04
CA THR A 26 -2.23 2.70 -7.87
C THR A 26 -3.19 3.36 -6.88
N ARG A 27 -2.97 4.65 -6.56
CA ARG A 27 -3.84 5.41 -5.66
C ARG A 27 -5.27 5.46 -6.16
N HIS A 28 -5.50 5.80 -7.43
CA HIS A 28 -6.84 5.87 -7.99
C HIS A 28 -7.58 4.52 -7.95
N LEU A 29 -6.88 3.42 -8.23
CA LEU A 29 -7.43 2.07 -8.11
C LEU A 29 -7.84 1.75 -6.66
N ILE A 30 -6.93 1.97 -5.72
CA ILE A 30 -7.15 1.68 -4.29
C ILE A 30 -8.31 2.53 -3.77
N GLU A 31 -8.30 3.84 -3.98
CA GLU A 31 -9.37 4.74 -3.54
C GLU A 31 -10.74 4.36 -4.14
N GLY A 32 -10.76 3.94 -5.41
CA GLY A 32 -11.99 3.46 -6.05
C GLY A 32 -12.54 2.17 -5.42
N LEU A 33 -11.68 1.25 -5.01
CA LEU A 33 -12.06 0.00 -4.37
C LEU A 33 -12.44 0.18 -2.89
N LEU A 34 -11.73 1.03 -2.15
CA LEU A 34 -12.04 1.37 -0.76
C LEU A 34 -13.45 1.96 -0.62
N LYS A 35 -13.89 2.79 -1.56
CA LYS A 35 -15.27 3.34 -1.60
C LYS A 35 -16.36 2.26 -1.67
N LYS A 36 -16.02 1.04 -2.10
CA LYS A 36 -16.96 -0.09 -2.11
C LYS A 36 -17.07 -0.79 -0.75
N GLY A 37 -16.21 -0.47 0.22
CA GLY A 37 -16.30 -0.99 1.61
C GLY A 37 -15.89 -2.45 1.80
N HIS A 38 -15.38 -3.11 0.76
CA HIS A 38 -15.06 -4.55 0.80
C HIS A 38 -13.56 -4.86 0.86
N TRP A 39 -12.69 -3.84 0.88
CA TRP A 39 -11.26 -3.98 0.66
C TRP A 39 -10.45 -3.32 1.77
N SER A 40 -9.31 -3.94 2.11
CA SER A 40 -8.29 -3.38 2.99
C SER A 40 -6.92 -3.61 2.35
N PHE A 41 -6.17 -2.54 2.15
CA PHE A 41 -4.90 -2.53 1.44
C PHE A 41 -3.72 -2.34 2.40
N ARG A 42 -2.66 -3.11 2.15
CA ARG A 42 -1.32 -2.87 2.68
C ARG A 42 -0.40 -2.68 1.48
N GLN A 43 0.29 -1.56 1.41
CA GLN A 43 1.19 -1.28 0.30
C GLN A 43 2.64 -1.28 0.80
N PHE A 44 3.50 -1.93 0.05
CA PHE A 44 4.93 -1.62 0.06
C PHE A 44 5.19 -0.54 -0.97
N GLY A 45 5.46 0.69 -0.51
CA GLY A 45 5.83 1.81 -1.37
C GLY A 45 7.24 1.62 -1.88
N ALA A 46 7.36 0.88 -2.97
CA ALA A 46 8.60 0.32 -3.50
C ALA A 46 9.22 1.23 -4.58
N ALA A 47 10.34 0.78 -5.18
CA ALA A 47 11.01 1.36 -6.37
C ALA A 47 11.56 2.80 -6.28
N LEU A 48 11.06 3.63 -5.38
CA LEU A 48 11.53 4.98 -5.09
C LEU A 48 12.33 4.98 -3.78
N LYS A 49 13.36 5.82 -3.68
CA LYS A 49 13.98 6.12 -2.39
C LYS A 49 13.10 7.09 -1.62
N HIS A 50 12.98 6.87 -0.32
CA HIS A 50 12.19 7.72 0.57
C HIS A 50 13.08 8.55 1.47
N GLU A 51 12.67 9.78 1.74
CA GLU A 51 13.30 10.61 2.78
C GLU A 51 12.92 10.11 4.19
N ASP A 52 11.79 9.41 4.31
CA ASP A 52 11.24 8.89 5.55
C ASP A 52 10.63 7.48 5.34
N TYR A 53 11.01 6.52 6.19
CA TYR A 53 10.59 5.12 6.14
C TYR A 53 9.56 4.73 7.21
N ARG A 54 9.01 5.73 7.92
CA ARG A 54 7.91 5.50 8.85
C ARG A 54 6.69 5.00 8.09
N THR A 55 5.96 4.07 8.72
CA THR A 55 4.70 3.56 8.18
C THR A 55 3.69 4.69 8.13
N VAL A 56 3.06 4.87 6.98
CA VAL A 56 2.02 5.87 6.76
C VAL A 56 0.66 5.19 6.85
N VAL A 57 -0.17 5.62 7.79
CA VAL A 57 -1.57 5.21 7.90
C VAL A 57 -2.40 6.28 7.18
N VAL A 58 -2.83 5.98 5.95
CA VAL A 58 -3.68 6.90 5.18
C VAL A 58 -5.09 6.88 5.76
N ASN A 59 -5.58 5.69 6.10
CA ASN A 59 -6.76 5.41 6.90
C ASN A 59 -6.71 3.95 7.39
N ASP A 60 -7.74 3.50 8.11
CA ASP A 60 -7.80 2.16 8.72
C ASP A 60 -7.63 1.01 7.70
N ASP A 61 -8.11 1.22 6.47
CA ASP A 61 -8.07 0.25 5.39
C ASP A 61 -6.96 0.52 4.37
N PHE A 62 -6.10 1.51 4.59
CA PHE A 62 -5.01 1.81 3.68
C PHE A 62 -3.75 2.24 4.42
N ILE A 63 -2.80 1.32 4.50
CA ILE A 63 -1.52 1.51 5.16
C ILE A 63 -0.40 1.30 4.15
N ILE A 64 0.57 2.21 4.14
CA ILE A 64 1.73 2.17 3.27
C ILE A 64 2.98 2.04 4.14
N LYS A 65 3.80 1.03 3.86
CA LYS A 65 5.15 0.90 4.41
C LYS A 65 6.13 1.28 3.31
N PRO A 66 6.81 2.43 3.40
CA PRO A 66 7.88 2.76 2.47
C PRO A 66 9.01 1.74 2.58
N ILE A 67 9.50 1.27 1.43
CA ILE A 67 10.63 0.34 1.34
C ILE A 67 11.50 0.69 0.14
N ASP A 68 12.76 0.25 0.17
CA ASP A 68 13.67 0.36 -0.97
C ASP A 68 13.60 -0.88 -1.86
N GLY A 69 13.65 -0.65 -3.18
CA GLY A 69 13.64 -1.72 -4.18
C GLY A 69 12.36 -2.55 -4.07
N PHE A 70 12.51 -3.85 -3.80
CA PHE A 70 11.41 -4.80 -3.59
C PHE A 70 11.33 -5.33 -2.14
N GLY A 71 12.15 -4.79 -1.24
CA GLY A 71 12.25 -5.26 0.14
C GLY A 71 12.90 -6.64 0.24
N ASN A 72 12.51 -7.42 1.25
CA ASN A 72 12.97 -8.78 1.46
C ASN A 72 11.78 -9.73 1.74
N PRO A 73 11.95 -11.05 1.54
CA PRO A 73 10.88 -12.03 1.79
C PRO A 73 10.37 -12.07 3.24
N ASP A 74 11.17 -11.65 4.20
CA ASP A 74 10.79 -11.70 5.62
C ASP A 74 9.80 -10.58 5.96
N SER A 75 9.76 -9.49 5.16
CA SER A 75 8.80 -8.41 5.29
C SER A 75 7.32 -8.86 5.18
N ILE A 76 7.04 -10.02 4.57
CA ILE A 76 5.66 -10.56 4.42
C ILE A 76 5.36 -11.74 5.35
N ARG A 77 6.34 -12.25 6.07
CA ARG A 77 6.22 -13.49 6.88
C ARG A 77 5.90 -13.23 8.36
N VAL A 78 5.65 -11.96 8.72
CA VAL A 78 5.43 -11.50 10.09
C VAL A 78 3.96 -11.58 10.48
#